data_AF-A0AAJ2H2A7-F1
#
_entry.id   AF-A0AAJ2H2A7-F1
#
_cell.length_a   1.000
_cell.length_b   1.000
_cell.length_c   1.000
_cell.angle_alpha   90.00
_cell.angle_beta   90.00
_cell.angle_gamma   90.00
#
_symmetry.space_group_name_H-M   'P 1'
#
loop_
_entity.id
_entity.type
_entity.pdbx_description
1 polymer ?
#
loop_
_entity_poly.entity_id
_entity_poly.type
_entity_poly.pdbx_seq_one_letter_code
_entity_poly.pdbx_strand_id
1 'polypeptide(L)'
;AHHAEIAAFGGIFLLLVFLNFLFDDEKDTHWFQWLESRLSSLASVPAMSVFIALIALLLMISAVDGDTKLVVTLAGIWGIVVYLGVKVLGHILEGSQSDDDEEKVAGTSSGKSNIVKAGIGGFLYLEVLDASFSFDGVIGAFAITNDVVVIMLGLAIGAMFVRSMTIY
;
A
#
# COMPACT_ATOMS: atom_id res chain seq x y z
N ALA A 1 -12.68 -17.30 13.19
CA ALA A 1 -11.71 -16.97 14.25
C ALA A 1 -10.30 -16.72 13.70
N HIS A 2 -10.16 -15.97 12.58
CA HIS A 2 -8.86 -15.68 11.95
C HIS A 2 -8.55 -14.17 11.84
N HIS A 3 -9.38 -13.31 12.45
CA HIS A 3 -9.24 -11.86 12.33
C HIS A 3 -7.90 -11.35 12.90
N ALA A 4 -7.41 -11.96 13.98
CA ALA A 4 -6.13 -11.57 14.60
C ALA A 4 -4.91 -11.89 13.71
N GLU A 5 -4.95 -13.02 12.99
CA GLU A 5 -3.87 -13.44 12.09
C GLU A 5 -3.79 -12.53 10.87
N ILE A 6 -4.95 -12.27 10.24
CA ILE A 6 -5.05 -11.40 9.05
C ILE A 6 -4.64 -9.97 9.42
N ALA A 7 -5.08 -9.47 10.57
CA ALA A 7 -4.73 -8.14 11.06
C ALA A 7 -3.23 -8.02 11.37
N ALA A 8 -2.60 -9.05 11.95
CA ALA A 8 -1.16 -9.02 12.25
C ALA A 8 -0.29 -9.09 10.99
N PHE A 9 -0.65 -9.98 10.04
CA PHE A 9 0.00 -10.07 8.73
C PHE A 9 -0.10 -8.73 7.98
N GLY A 10 -1.32 -8.24 7.78
CA GLY A 10 -1.57 -7.02 7.03
C GLY A 10 -1.03 -5.77 7.74
N GLY A 11 -1.19 -5.70 9.07
CA GLY A 11 -0.73 -4.57 9.88
C GLY A 11 0.78 -4.39 9.83
N ILE A 12 1.55 -5.49 9.93
CA ILE A 12 3.02 -5.42 9.82
C ILE A 12 3.47 -5.10 8.41
N PHE A 13 2.82 -5.66 7.38
CA PHE A 13 3.08 -5.32 5.99
C PHE A 13 2.86 -3.81 5.72
N LEU A 14 1.71 -3.27 6.11
CA LEU A 14 1.38 -1.86 5.93
C LEU A 14 2.28 -0.94 6.76
N LEU A 15 2.67 -1.35 7.97
CA LEU A 15 3.63 -0.61 8.79
C LEU A 15 5.01 -0.54 8.12
N LEU A 16 5.47 -1.61 7.47
CA LEU A 16 6.71 -1.59 6.69
C LEU A 16 6.63 -0.67 5.48
N VAL A 17 5.53 -0.70 4.74
CA VAL A 17 5.27 0.24 3.62
C VAL A 17 5.27 1.67 4.14
N PHE A 18 4.56 1.94 5.24
CA PHE A 18 4.50 3.26 5.86
C PHE A 18 5.85 3.76 6.35
N LEU A 19 6.64 2.92 7.03
CA LEU A 19 7.97 3.30 7.53
C LEU A 19 8.98 3.46 6.41
N ASN A 20 8.93 2.60 5.39
CA ASN A 20 9.80 2.73 4.24
C ASN A 20 9.47 3.98 3.43
N PHE A 21 8.19 4.30 3.28
CA PHE A 21 7.76 5.60 2.81
C PHE A 21 8.33 6.69 3.76
N LEU A 22 7.98 6.70 5.04
CA LEU A 22 8.37 7.77 5.99
C LEU A 22 9.88 8.07 6.04
N PHE A 23 10.74 7.08 5.79
CA PHE A 23 12.20 7.25 5.77
C PHE A 23 12.76 7.47 4.36
N ASP A 24 11.94 7.63 3.34
CA ASP A 24 12.41 7.94 1.99
C ASP A 24 12.77 9.43 1.91
N ASP A 25 14.05 9.71 1.66
CA ASP A 25 14.61 11.08 1.64
C ASP A 25 14.36 11.78 0.29
N GLU A 26 13.98 11.04 -0.76
CA GLU A 26 13.73 11.58 -2.11
C GLU A 26 12.33 12.17 -2.28
N LYS A 27 11.55 12.24 -1.20
CA LYS A 27 10.17 12.71 -1.27
C LYS A 27 10.06 14.22 -1.36
N ASP A 28 9.32 14.67 -2.38
CA ASP A 28 9.01 16.10 -2.56
C ASP A 28 8.10 16.68 -1.47
N THR A 29 7.37 15.86 -0.71
CA THR A 29 6.38 16.31 0.29
C THR A 29 6.69 15.82 1.70
N HIS A 30 7.33 16.70 2.48
CA HIS A 30 7.61 16.47 3.88
C HIS A 30 6.44 16.98 4.75
N TRP A 31 5.62 16.08 5.31
CA TRP A 31 4.46 16.47 6.14
C TRP A 31 4.88 17.05 7.50
N PHE A 32 6.02 16.61 8.05
CA PHE A 32 6.55 17.06 9.34
C PHE A 32 8.05 17.31 9.26
N GLN A 33 8.46 18.41 8.62
CA GLN A 33 9.86 18.79 8.36
C GLN A 33 10.82 18.66 9.57
N TRP A 34 10.34 18.89 10.80
CA TRP A 34 11.16 18.74 12.02
C TRP A 34 11.43 17.28 12.43
N LEU A 35 10.43 16.40 12.29
CA LEU A 35 10.56 14.99 12.65
C LEU A 35 11.24 14.21 11.51
N GLU A 36 10.92 14.56 10.27
CA GLU A 36 11.40 13.93 9.05
C GLU A 36 12.89 14.20 8.82
N SER A 37 13.39 15.42 9.04
CA SER A 37 14.84 15.71 8.94
C SER A 37 15.70 15.00 10.00
N ARG A 38 15.13 14.63 11.16
CA ARG A 38 15.82 13.85 12.20
C ARG A 38 15.85 12.36 11.88
N LEU A 39 14.77 11.83 11.28
CA LEU A 39 14.68 10.42 10.89
C LEU A 39 15.27 10.12 9.50
N SER A 40 15.40 11.13 8.64
CA SER A 40 16.14 11.12 7.37
C SER A 40 17.57 10.63 7.56
N SER A 41 18.28 11.03 8.63
CA SER A 41 19.64 10.49 8.85
C SER A 41 19.67 8.98 9.18
N LEU A 42 18.53 8.41 9.62
CA LEU A 42 18.30 6.97 9.82
C LEU A 42 17.82 6.26 8.53
N ALA A 43 17.45 7.00 7.49
CA ALA A 43 17.04 6.49 6.17
C ALA A 43 18.16 5.75 5.43
N SER A 44 19.42 6.06 5.76
CA SER A 44 20.61 5.48 5.12
C SER A 44 20.68 3.95 5.23
N VAL A 45 19.84 3.33 6.07
CA VAL A 45 19.80 1.87 6.22
C VAL A 45 18.35 1.38 6.01
N PRO A 46 18.04 0.77 4.84
CA PRO A 46 16.76 0.14 4.56
C PRO A 46 16.31 -0.89 5.61
N ALA A 47 17.24 -1.40 6.43
CA ALA A 47 16.95 -2.31 7.54
C ALA A 47 16.29 -1.62 8.76
N MET A 48 16.28 -0.29 8.86
CA MET A 48 15.68 0.40 10.01
C MET A 48 14.16 0.28 10.06
N SER A 49 13.47 0.30 8.91
CA SER A 49 12.02 0.06 8.86
C SER A 49 11.68 -1.36 9.35
N VAL A 50 12.47 -2.36 8.94
CA VAL A 50 12.33 -3.75 9.37
C VAL A 50 12.59 -3.90 10.87
N PHE A 51 13.62 -3.24 11.38
CA PHE A 51 13.95 -3.26 12.81
C PHE A 51 12.81 -2.69 13.66
N ILE A 52 12.26 -1.53 13.28
CA ILE A 52 11.15 -0.91 14.00
C ILE A 52 9.88 -1.77 13.88
N ALA A 53 9.63 -2.38 12.72
CA ALA A 53 8.50 -3.30 12.55
C ALA A 53 8.61 -4.54 13.45
N LEU A 54 9.81 -5.09 13.63
CA LEU A 54 10.06 -6.19 14.57
C LEU A 54 9.81 -5.77 16.01
N ILE A 55 10.25 -4.58 16.43
CA ILE A 55 9.95 -4.04 17.76
C ILE A 55 8.44 -3.90 17.94
N ALA A 56 7.74 -3.32 16.96
CA ALA A 56 6.30 -3.16 17.00
C ALA A 56 5.57 -4.52 17.11
N LEU A 57 6.04 -5.54 16.38
CA LEU A 57 5.52 -6.91 16.47
C LEU A 57 5.70 -7.50 17.88
N LEU A 58 6.89 -7.33 18.48
CA LEU A 58 7.16 -7.79 19.85
C LEU A 58 6.27 -7.08 20.89
N LEU A 59 6.03 -5.78 20.71
CA LEU A 59 5.12 -5.02 21.57
C LEU A 59 3.68 -5.50 21.40
N MET A 60 3.20 -5.73 20.17
CA MET A 60 1.86 -6.26 19.93
C MET A 60 1.65 -7.64 20.59
N ILE A 61 2.66 -8.51 20.53
CA ILE A 61 2.63 -9.84 21.17
C ILE A 61 2.38 -9.77 22.68
N SER A 62 2.85 -8.70 23.33
CA SER A 62 2.67 -8.52 24.76
C SER A 62 1.20 -8.26 25.14
N ALA A 63 0.41 -7.72 24.21
CA ALA A 63 -0.99 -7.37 24.40
C ALA A 63 -1.98 -8.46 23.94
N VAL A 64 -1.51 -9.55 23.33
CA VAL A 64 -2.35 -10.65 22.82
C VAL A 64 -2.49 -11.77 23.85
N ASP A 65 -3.64 -12.44 23.90
CA ASP A 65 -3.90 -13.59 24.78
C ASP A 65 -3.14 -14.85 24.36
N GLY A 66 -2.69 -15.63 25.36
CA GLY A 66 -1.72 -16.73 25.23
C GLY A 66 -1.99 -17.74 24.12
N ASP A 67 -3.25 -18.17 23.94
CA ASP A 67 -3.63 -19.22 22.99
C ASP A 67 -3.45 -18.81 21.51
N THR A 68 -3.46 -17.51 21.18
CA THR A 68 -3.33 -17.03 19.80
C THR A 68 -1.95 -16.45 19.47
N LYS A 69 -1.06 -16.31 20.47
CA LYS A 69 0.25 -15.67 20.32
C LYS A 69 1.08 -16.27 19.20
N LEU A 70 1.20 -17.60 19.16
CA LEU A 70 2.06 -18.27 18.18
C LEU A 70 1.60 -18.01 16.74
N VAL A 71 0.29 -18.10 16.49
CA VAL A 71 -0.26 -17.94 15.14
C VAL A 71 -0.17 -16.49 14.68
N VAL A 72 -0.45 -15.54 15.59
CA VAL A 72 -0.29 -14.10 15.34
C VAL A 72 1.17 -13.72 15.06
N THR A 73 2.12 -14.31 15.79
CA THR A 73 3.56 -14.11 15.56
C THR A 73 3.97 -14.59 14.17
N LEU A 74 3.55 -15.80 13.82
CA LEU A 74 3.87 -16.41 12.53
C LEU A 74 3.29 -15.58 11.38
N ALA A 75 2.04 -15.12 11.52
CA ALA A 75 1.38 -14.26 10.55
C ALA A 75 2.12 -12.92 10.38
N GLY A 76 2.53 -12.27 11.48
CA GLY A 76 3.32 -11.04 11.42
C GLY A 76 4.68 -11.24 10.73
N ILE A 77 5.39 -12.34 11.01
CA ILE A 77 6.65 -12.69 10.34
C ILE A 77 6.43 -12.88 8.84
N TRP A 78 5.36 -13.59 8.44
CA TRP A 78 5.01 -13.75 7.03
C TRP A 78 4.74 -12.40 6.34
N GLY A 79 4.17 -11.42 7.05
CA GLY A 79 4.00 -10.05 6.54
C GLY A 79 5.35 -9.40 6.18
N ILE A 80 6.36 -9.56 7.04
CA ILE A 80 7.73 -9.08 6.78
C ILE A 80 8.36 -9.80 5.60
N VAL A 81 8.24 -11.13 5.54
CA VAL A 81 8.79 -11.96 4.46
C VAL A 81 8.19 -11.57 3.11
N VAL A 82 6.88 -11.41 3.04
CA VAL A 82 6.19 -11.01 1.80
C VAL A 82 6.60 -9.61 1.38
N TYR A 83 6.66 -8.65 2.31
CA TYR A 83 7.15 -7.29 2.01
C TYR A 83 8.56 -7.31 1.40
N LEU A 84 9.48 -8.05 2.03
CA LEU A 84 10.85 -8.13 1.54
C LEU A 84 10.94 -8.87 0.21
N GLY A 85 10.13 -9.91 0.01
CA GLY A 85 10.01 -10.64 -1.26
C GLY A 85 9.55 -9.74 -2.40
N VAL A 86 8.51 -8.92 -2.18
CA VAL A 86 8.04 -7.93 -3.17
C VAL A 86 9.13 -6.93 -3.49
N LYS A 87 9.87 -6.44 -2.48
CA LYS A 87 10.98 -5.51 -2.70
C LYS A 87 12.11 -6.13 -3.53
N VAL A 88 12.49 -7.37 -3.25
CA VAL A 88 13.51 -8.10 -4.03
C VAL A 88 13.05 -8.32 -5.47
N LEU A 89 11.78 -8.71 -5.68
CA LEU A 89 11.21 -8.85 -7.01
C LEU A 89 11.20 -7.52 -7.78
N GLY A 90 10.85 -6.42 -7.11
CA GLY A 90 10.91 -5.07 -7.67
C GLY A 90 12.32 -4.71 -8.14
N HIS A 91 13.33 -4.90 -7.29
CA HIS A 91 14.73 -4.66 -7.65
C HIS A 91 15.22 -5.53 -8.83
N ILE A 92 14.79 -6.80 -8.93
CA ILE A 92 15.14 -7.68 -10.05
C ILE A 92 14.49 -7.20 -11.36
N LEU A 93 13.23 -6.73 -11.29
CA LEU A 93 12.50 -6.20 -12.44
C LEU A 93 13.09 -4.86 -12.90
N GLU A 94 13.39 -3.95 -11.98
CA GLU A 94 14.05 -2.67 -12.27
C GLU A 94 15.46 -2.86 -12.84
N GLY A 95 16.25 -3.79 -12.28
CA GLY A 95 17.57 -4.15 -12.80
C GLY A 95 17.54 -4.85 -14.15
N SER A 96 16.37 -5.31 -14.61
CA SER A 96 16.16 -5.79 -15.99
C SER A 96 15.68 -4.71 -16.96
N GLN A 97 15.39 -3.51 -16.45
CA GLN A 97 14.93 -2.35 -17.21
C GLN A 97 16.01 -1.25 -17.35
N SER A 98 17.14 -1.42 -16.66
CA SER A 98 18.27 -0.47 -16.64
C SER A 98 19.19 -0.56 -17.86
N ASP A 99 18.62 -0.52 -19.07
CA ASP A 99 19.36 -0.16 -20.28
C ASP A 99 18.55 0.66 -21.30
N ASP A 100 17.27 1.02 -21.08
CA ASP A 100 16.53 1.70 -22.17
C ASP A 100 15.38 2.67 -21.82
N ASP A 101 15.13 3.08 -20.57
CA ASP A 101 14.02 4.04 -20.32
C ASP A 101 14.31 5.04 -19.17
N GLU A 102 15.35 5.86 -19.34
CA GLU A 102 15.32 7.22 -18.79
C GLU A 102 14.73 8.17 -19.85
N GLU A 103 13.73 8.96 -19.42
CA GLU A 103 13.15 10.11 -20.13
C GLU A 103 12.54 9.89 -21.53
N LYS A 104 11.24 9.55 -21.60
CA LYS A 104 10.34 10.09 -22.65
C LYS A 104 8.94 10.44 -22.13
N VAL A 105 8.88 11.47 -21.30
CA VAL A 105 7.77 12.43 -21.41
C VAL A 105 8.07 13.29 -22.64
N ALA A 106 7.12 13.33 -23.58
CA ALA A 106 7.08 14.11 -24.83
C ALA A 106 7.84 13.56 -26.06
N GLY A 107 7.07 13.33 -27.15
CA GLY A 107 7.56 13.50 -28.52
C GLY A 107 7.70 12.24 -29.40
N THR A 108 6.58 11.84 -30.02
CA THR A 108 6.45 11.47 -31.44
C THR A 108 7.56 10.65 -32.12
N SER A 109 7.33 9.34 -32.33
CA SER A 109 7.32 8.68 -33.67
C SER A 109 7.39 7.13 -33.60
N SER A 110 6.24 6.43 -33.49
CA SER A 110 6.04 5.07 -34.06
C SER A 110 4.54 4.72 -34.09
N GLY A 111 3.84 5.30 -35.06
CA GLY A 111 2.42 5.66 -35.01
C GLY A 111 1.35 4.58 -35.24
N LYS A 112 1.53 3.32 -34.82
CA LYS A 112 0.39 2.36 -34.80
C LYS A 112 0.45 1.34 -33.67
N SER A 113 1.63 0.77 -33.40
CA SER A 113 1.86 -0.08 -32.22
C SER A 113 1.77 0.73 -30.92
N ASN A 114 2.38 1.92 -30.88
CA ASN A 114 2.44 2.72 -29.66
C ASN A 114 1.09 3.37 -29.30
N ILE A 115 0.22 3.62 -30.29
CA ILE A 115 -1.13 4.16 -30.05
C ILE A 115 -2.03 3.07 -29.45
N VAL A 116 -1.94 1.83 -29.94
CA VAL A 116 -2.69 0.70 -29.37
C VAL A 116 -2.14 0.32 -27.99
N LYS A 117 -0.81 0.33 -27.80
CA LYS A 117 -0.20 0.09 -26.48
C LYS A 117 -0.49 1.20 -25.47
N ALA A 118 -0.48 2.47 -25.89
CA ALA A 118 -0.86 3.60 -25.03
C ALA A 118 -2.37 3.59 -24.72
N GLY A 119 -3.22 3.15 -25.66
CA GLY A 119 -4.65 2.98 -25.43
C GLY A 119 -4.97 1.87 -24.43
N ILE A 120 -4.31 0.71 -24.55
CA ILE A 120 -4.45 -0.40 -23.60
C ILE A 120 -3.86 -0.03 -22.23
N GLY A 121 -2.71 0.64 -22.20
CA GLY A 121 -2.10 1.13 -20.97
C GLY A 121 -2.97 2.17 -20.25
N GLY A 122 -3.54 3.11 -20.99
CA GLY A 122 -4.49 4.09 -20.46
C GLY A 122 -5.79 3.45 -19.97
N PHE A 123 -6.33 2.46 -20.69
CA PHE A 123 -7.51 1.69 -20.25
C PHE A 123 -7.24 0.93 -18.96
N LEU A 124 -6.16 0.15 -18.90
CA LEU A 124 -5.76 -0.57 -17.69
C LEU A 124 -5.53 0.38 -16.52
N TYR A 125 -4.88 1.52 -16.77
CA TYR A 125 -4.67 2.53 -15.75
C TYR A 125 -5.99 3.10 -15.22
N LEU A 126 -6.94 3.46 -16.09
CA LEU A 126 -8.25 3.95 -15.70
C LEU A 126 -9.09 2.90 -14.97
N GLU A 127 -9.03 1.64 -15.40
CA GLU A 127 -9.74 0.54 -14.75
C GLU A 127 -9.15 0.24 -13.37
N VAL A 128 -7.83 0.32 -13.22
CA VAL A 128 -7.16 0.20 -11.92
C VAL A 128 -7.52 1.37 -11.01
N LEU A 129 -7.61 2.60 -11.54
CA LEU A 129 -8.07 3.75 -10.76
C LEU A 129 -9.53 3.58 -10.31
N ASP A 130 -10.43 3.14 -11.18
CA ASP A 130 -11.84 2.89 -10.85
C ASP A 130 -11.99 1.73 -9.83
N ALA A 131 -11.21 0.66 -10.02
CA ALA A 131 -11.14 -0.45 -9.07
C ALA A 131 -10.58 -0.02 -7.71
N SER A 132 -9.57 0.86 -7.69
CA SER A 132 -8.98 1.35 -6.44
C SER A 132 -9.95 2.24 -5.66
N PHE A 133 -10.68 3.12 -6.36
CA PHE A 133 -11.68 3.99 -5.73
C PHE A 133 -12.91 3.22 -5.23
N SER A 134 -13.31 2.15 -5.92
CA SER A 134 -14.38 1.27 -5.42
C SER A 134 -13.91 0.37 -4.26
N PHE A 135 -12.66 -0.08 -4.27
CA PHE A 135 -12.09 -0.95 -3.25
C PHE A 135 -11.83 -0.22 -1.92
N ASP A 136 -11.32 1.01 -1.96
CA ASP A 136 -11.07 1.82 -0.76
C ASP A 136 -12.36 2.11 0.04
N GLY A 137 -13.46 2.40 -0.66
CA GLY A 137 -14.78 2.59 -0.04
C GLY A 137 -15.29 1.33 0.69
N VAL A 138 -15.04 0.15 0.13
CA VAL A 138 -15.45 -1.14 0.73
C VAL A 138 -14.55 -1.50 1.91
N ILE A 139 -13.23 -1.28 1.83
CA ILE A 139 -12.30 -1.52 2.96
C ILE A 139 -12.63 -0.59 4.14
N GLY A 140 -12.88 0.69 3.88
CA GLY A 140 -13.28 1.63 4.92
C GLY A 140 -14.58 1.21 5.62
N ALA A 141 -15.54 0.67 4.86
CA ALA A 141 -16.79 0.16 5.41
C ALA A 141 -16.60 -1.11 6.25
N PHE A 142 -15.66 -1.99 5.89
CA PHE A 142 -15.29 -3.18 6.67
C PHE A 142 -14.67 -2.84 8.04
N ALA A 143 -14.11 -1.64 8.22
CA ALA A 143 -13.64 -1.18 9.53
C ALA A 143 -14.81 -0.94 10.52
N ILE A 144 -16.02 -0.66 10.03
CA ILE A 144 -17.21 -0.39 10.83
C ILE A 144 -18.05 -1.65 11.06
N THR A 145 -18.24 -2.47 10.03
CA THR A 145 -19.09 -3.67 10.09
C THR A 145 -18.61 -4.78 9.19
N ASN A 146 -18.89 -6.02 9.56
CA ASN A 146 -18.62 -7.20 8.73
C ASN A 146 -19.84 -7.64 7.90
N ASP A 147 -20.99 -6.97 8.06
CA ASP A 147 -22.21 -7.30 7.31
C ASP A 147 -22.20 -6.66 5.92
N VAL A 148 -22.06 -7.51 4.89
CA VAL A 148 -21.98 -7.10 3.48
C VAL A 148 -23.24 -6.35 3.03
N VAL A 149 -24.41 -6.67 3.56
CA VAL A 149 -25.67 -6.00 3.19
C VAL A 149 -25.67 -4.55 3.67
N VAL A 150 -25.19 -4.32 4.90
CA VAL A 150 -25.09 -2.99 5.49
C VAL A 150 -24.06 -2.14 4.73
N ILE A 151 -22.93 -2.73 4.34
CA ILE A 151 -21.90 -2.08 3.52
C ILE A 151 -22.48 -1.63 2.18
N MET A 152 -23.16 -2.52 1.45
CA MET A 152 -23.75 -2.20 0.15
C MET A 152 -24.78 -1.07 0.23
N LEU A 153 -25.66 -1.10 1.25
CA LEU A 153 -26.63 -0.03 1.47
C LEU A 153 -25.97 1.31 1.79
N GLY A 154 -24.95 1.31 2.66
CA GLY A 154 -24.21 2.52 3.03
C GLY A 154 -23.51 3.16 1.82
N LEU A 155 -22.84 2.35 1.01
CA LEU A 155 -22.17 2.83 -0.22
C LEU A 155 -23.17 3.36 -1.26
N ALA A 156 -24.32 2.70 -1.43
CA ALA A 156 -25.37 3.17 -2.34
C ALA A 156 -25.94 4.54 -1.93
N ILE A 157 -26.18 4.73 -0.63
CA ILE A 157 -26.65 6.01 -0.08
C ILE A 157 -25.57 7.09 -0.24
N GLY A 158 -24.31 6.77 0.09
CA GLY A 158 -23.18 7.69 -0.06
C GLY A 158 -22.98 8.16 -1.51
N ALA A 159 -23.04 7.23 -2.47
CA ALA A 159 -22.94 7.53 -3.89
C ALA A 159 -24.08 8.46 -4.36
N MET A 160 -25.31 8.23 -3.89
CA MET A 160 -26.45 9.11 -4.19
C MET A 160 -26.28 10.52 -3.59
N PHE A 161 -25.75 10.62 -2.38
CA PHE A 161 -25.52 11.91 -1.73
C PHE A 161 -24.43 12.72 -2.44
N VAL A 162 -23.29 12.12 -2.77
CA VAL A 162 -22.23 12.77 -3.55
C VAL A 162 -22.75 13.22 -4.91
N ARG A 163 -23.51 12.37 -5.60
CA ARG A 163 -24.17 12.72 -6.88
C ARG A 163 -25.11 13.91 -6.73
N SER A 164 -25.88 13.98 -5.64
CA SER A 164 -26.81 15.10 -5.39
C SER A 164 -26.11 16.43 -5.11
N MET A 165 -24.85 16.42 -4.68
CA MET A 165 -24.04 17.63 -4.49
C MET A 165 -23.25 18.04 -5.73
N THR A 166 -22.90 17.10 -6.60
CA THR A 166 -22.13 17.40 -7.82
C THR A 166 -23.00 17.71 -9.02
N ILE A 167 -24.26 17.29 -9.02
CA ILE A 167 -25.25 17.64 -10.04
C ILE A 167 -26.14 18.77 -9.50
N TYR A 168 -25.80 20.00 -9.88
CA TYR A 168 -26.68 21.17 -9.83
C TYR A 168 -27.09 21.58 -11.25
#